data_AF-A0ABD1PND5-F1
#
_entry.id   AF-A0ABD1PND5-F1
#
_cell.length_a   1.000
_cell.length_b   1.000
_cell.length_c   1.000
_cell.angle_alpha   90.00
_cell.angle_beta   90.00
_cell.angle_gamma   90.00
#
_symmetry.space_group_name_H-M   'P 1'
#
loop_
_entity.id
_entity.type
_entity.pdbx_description
1 polymer ?
#
loop_
_entity_poly.entity_id
_entity_poly.type
_entity_poly.pdbx_seq_one_letter_code
_entity_poly.pdbx_strand_id
1 'polypeptide(L)'
;MSPISNSNINSTNCTKFLYSYGGKIAPRTTDGKLRYFGGYTRVLSVNRSITFSELVVKFGESCGSSMNLKCKLPSEDLDVLVSIKSDEDIKNVIDEYDRVSPGTKIRALLFPIDSSKKISPPSSPVSCFDFPSVLKPQRKAVPNTASFYYAPQQCAAPADGYHITAGKHHCYKGRSPRHLYPVPYWNYCHSH
;
A
#
# COMPACT_ATOMS: atom_id res chain seq x y z
N MET A 1 42.72 20.02 -4.07
CA MET A 1 41.34 20.06 -3.55
C MET A 1 40.47 20.66 -4.63
N SER A 2 39.67 19.86 -5.32
CA SER A 2 38.73 20.35 -6.33
C SER A 2 37.56 21.06 -5.63
N PRO A 3 37.08 22.21 -6.13
CA PRO A 3 36.00 22.92 -5.48
C PRO A 3 34.67 22.19 -5.70
N ILE A 4 33.92 22.07 -4.61
CA ILE A 4 32.53 21.58 -4.56
C ILE A 4 31.69 22.50 -5.45
N SER A 5 31.09 21.94 -6.50
CA SER A 5 30.28 22.67 -7.47
C SER A 5 28.98 23.16 -6.83
N ASN A 6 28.98 24.38 -6.30
CA ASN A 6 27.76 25.13 -6.03
C ASN A 6 27.19 25.61 -7.37
N SER A 7 26.28 24.84 -7.95
CA SER A 7 25.55 25.23 -9.15
C SER A 7 24.51 26.29 -8.78
N ASN A 8 24.89 27.55 -8.96
CA ASN A 8 23.94 28.66 -9.05
C ASN A 8 23.16 28.48 -10.37
N ILE A 9 22.10 27.69 -10.33
CA ILE A 9 21.29 27.41 -11.52
C ILE A 9 20.48 28.67 -11.82
N ASN A 10 20.91 29.43 -12.82
CA ASN A 10 20.12 30.53 -13.37
C ASN A 10 18.66 30.05 -13.57
N SER A 11 17.72 30.76 -12.95
CA SER A 11 16.29 30.41 -12.85
C SER A 11 15.63 29.98 -14.17
N THR A 12 16.12 30.52 -15.30
CA THR A 12 15.61 30.28 -16.65
C THR A 12 15.97 28.91 -17.23
N ASN A 13 17.11 28.33 -16.83
CA ASN A 13 17.59 27.05 -17.37
C ASN A 13 17.32 25.86 -16.44
N CYS A 14 16.58 26.09 -15.35
CA CYS A 14 16.25 25.08 -14.36
C CYS A 14 14.79 24.62 -14.48
N THR A 15 14.58 23.31 -14.42
CA THR A 15 13.25 22.71 -14.26
C THR A 15 13.13 22.07 -12.88
N LYS A 16 11.94 22.16 -12.28
CA LYS A 16 11.65 21.64 -10.95
C LYS A 16 10.72 20.44 -11.05
N PHE A 17 11.14 19.32 -10.49
CA PHE A 17 10.33 18.11 -10.31
C PHE A 17 9.75 18.09 -8.89
N LEU A 18 8.43 18.05 -8.78
CA LEU A 18 7.73 17.70 -7.54
C LEU A 18 7.47 16.19 -7.58
N TYR A 19 8.29 15.42 -6.87
CA TYR A 19 8.25 13.96 -6.92
C TYR A 19 7.71 13.37 -5.62
N SER A 20 6.92 12.30 -5.72
CA SER A 20 6.41 11.56 -4.56
C SER A 20 6.77 10.07 -4.62
N TYR A 21 7.09 9.47 -3.47
CA TYR A 21 7.52 8.07 -3.35
C TYR A 21 7.19 7.47 -1.98
N GLY A 22 7.11 6.14 -1.89
CA GLY A 22 6.81 5.43 -0.63
C GLY A 22 5.36 5.50 -0.15
N GLY A 23 4.47 6.14 -0.91
CA GLY A 23 3.02 6.17 -0.70
C GLY A 23 2.27 5.28 -1.68
N LYS A 24 0.95 5.46 -1.75
CA LYS A 24 0.05 4.67 -2.60
C LYS A 24 -0.89 5.56 -3.40
N ILE A 25 -1.22 5.13 -4.62
CA ILE A 25 -2.30 5.72 -5.42
C ILE A 25 -3.59 4.98 -5.07
N ALA A 26 -4.62 5.72 -4.67
CA ALA A 26 -5.94 5.16 -4.37
C ALA A 26 -7.06 6.11 -4.84
N PRO A 27 -8.23 5.57 -5.22
CA PRO A 27 -9.39 6.39 -5.54
C PRO A 27 -9.86 7.16 -4.31
N ARG A 28 -10.22 8.42 -4.50
CA ARG A 28 -10.86 9.23 -3.46
C ARG A 28 -12.31 8.78 -3.29
N THR A 29 -12.76 8.67 -2.04
CA THR A 29 -14.11 8.20 -1.69
C THR A 29 -15.25 9.09 -2.20
N THR A 30 -15.00 10.38 -2.42
CA THR A 30 -16.05 11.34 -2.83
C THR A 30 -16.37 11.32 -4.32
N ASP A 31 -15.38 11.06 -5.18
CA ASP A 31 -15.50 11.22 -6.63
C ASP A 31 -14.80 10.13 -7.45
N GLY A 32 -14.17 9.13 -6.81
CA GLY A 32 -13.47 8.04 -7.47
C GLY A 32 -12.12 8.41 -8.09
N LYS A 33 -11.76 9.69 -8.17
CA LYS A 33 -10.49 10.13 -8.79
C LYS A 33 -9.27 9.64 -8.02
N LEU A 34 -8.24 9.20 -8.74
CA LEU A 34 -7.00 8.73 -8.14
C LEU A 34 -6.25 9.87 -7.42
N ARG A 35 -5.76 9.55 -6.22
CA ARG A 35 -4.94 10.44 -5.39
C ARG A 35 -3.75 9.70 -4.81
N TYR A 36 -2.65 10.41 -4.66
CA TYR A 36 -1.49 9.92 -3.94
C TYR A 36 -1.69 10.13 -2.44
N PHE A 37 -1.50 9.09 -1.64
CA PHE A 37 -1.66 9.11 -0.18
C PHE A 37 -0.42 8.55 0.52
N GLY A 38 -0.02 9.24 1.60
CA GLY A 38 1.16 8.87 2.38
C GLY A 38 2.48 9.10 1.63
N GLY A 39 3.55 8.46 2.11
CA GLY A 39 4.88 8.58 1.54
C GLY A 39 5.54 9.94 1.75
N TYR A 40 6.49 10.24 0.88
CA TYR A 40 7.25 11.48 0.88
C TYR A 40 6.99 12.26 -0.41
N THR A 41 6.95 13.59 -0.29
CA THR A 41 6.92 14.50 -1.43
C THR A 41 8.06 15.50 -1.30
N ARG A 42 8.88 15.60 -2.34
CA ARG A 42 10.09 16.44 -2.36
C ARG A 42 10.18 17.20 -3.67
N VAL A 43 11.03 18.24 -3.70
CA VAL A 43 11.32 19.01 -4.92
C VAL A 43 12.77 18.82 -5.30
N LEU A 44 13.01 18.46 -6.56
CA LEU A 44 14.34 18.39 -7.16
C LEU A 44 14.44 19.44 -8.26
N SER A 45 15.41 20.34 -8.14
CA SER A 45 15.74 21.32 -9.17
C SER A 45 16.89 20.76 -10.03
N VAL A 46 16.71 20.69 -11.34
CA VAL A 46 17.71 20.18 -12.29
C VAL A 46 17.85 21.11 -13.48
N ASN A 47 18.96 20.99 -14.21
CA ASN A 47 19.10 21.67 -15.49
C ASN A 47 18.11 21.06 -16.51
N ARG A 48 17.52 21.90 -17.38
CA ARG A 48 16.70 21.45 -18.52
C ARG A 48 17.43 20.45 -19.44
N SER A 49 18.75 20.52 -19.52
CA SER A 49 19.59 19.63 -20.33
C SER A 49 20.02 18.34 -19.63
N ILE A 50 19.42 17.98 -18.49
CA ILE A 50 19.78 16.77 -17.74
C ILE A 50 19.49 15.51 -18.57
N THR A 51 20.40 14.53 -18.50
CA THR A 51 20.18 13.21 -19.11
C THR A 51 19.34 12.33 -18.19
N PHE A 52 18.67 11.32 -18.77
CA PHE A 52 17.90 10.34 -18.03
C PHE A 52 18.73 9.60 -17.00
N SER A 53 19.96 9.23 -17.36
CA SER A 53 20.88 8.55 -16.45
C SER A 53 21.19 9.41 -15.22
N GLU A 54 21.53 10.68 -15.42
CA GLU A 54 21.78 11.62 -14.33
C GLU A 54 20.54 11.87 -13.46
N LEU A 55 19.36 12.00 -14.10
CA LEU A 55 18.11 12.22 -13.40
C LEU A 55 17.75 11.04 -12.48
N VAL A 56 17.89 9.80 -12.98
CA VAL A 56 17.64 8.58 -12.20
C VAL A 56 18.64 8.44 -11.06
N VAL A 57 19.92 8.79 -11.26
CA VAL A 57 20.93 8.79 -10.19
C VAL A 57 20.54 9.76 -9.07
N LYS A 58 20.16 11.00 -9.40
CA LYS A 58 19.71 11.99 -8.39
C LYS A 58 18.49 11.51 -7.62
N PHE A 59 17.53 10.88 -8.30
CA PHE A 59 16.39 10.28 -7.62
C PHE A 59 16.82 9.11 -6.72
N GLY A 60 17.71 8.24 -7.20
CA GLY A 60 18.25 7.13 -6.45
C GLY A 60 18.96 7.55 -5.17
N GLU A 61 19.85 8.54 -5.26
CA GLU A 61 20.56 9.12 -4.11
C GLU A 61 19.59 9.73 -3.09
N SER A 62 18.57 10.45 -3.56
CA SER A 62 17.59 11.10 -2.67
C SER A 62 16.65 10.12 -1.97
N CYS A 63 16.34 8.99 -2.62
CA CYS A 63 15.40 8.00 -2.12
C CYS A 63 16.08 6.83 -1.39
N GLY A 64 17.38 6.64 -1.59
CA GLY A 64 18.16 5.52 -1.04
C GLY A 64 18.03 4.21 -1.81
N SER A 65 17.38 4.21 -2.98
CA SER A 65 17.22 3.01 -3.83
C SER A 65 16.92 3.38 -5.28
N SER A 66 17.19 2.48 -6.22
CA SER A 66 16.83 2.67 -7.64
C SER A 66 15.31 2.73 -7.82
N MET A 67 14.85 3.72 -8.59
CA MET A 67 13.42 3.98 -8.82
C MET A 67 13.12 4.12 -10.31
N ASN A 68 11.93 3.66 -10.71
CA ASN A 68 11.30 3.99 -11.97
C ASN A 68 10.58 5.34 -11.86
N LEU A 69 10.78 6.20 -12.85
CA LEU A 69 10.18 7.53 -12.94
C LEU A 69 8.94 7.50 -13.82
N LYS A 70 7.81 8.00 -13.29
CA LYS A 70 6.62 8.33 -14.07
C LYS A 70 6.17 9.76 -13.80
N CYS A 71 5.67 10.45 -14.81
CA CYS A 71 5.22 11.84 -14.70
C CYS A 71 3.75 11.96 -15.11
N LYS A 72 3.02 12.84 -14.44
CA LYS A 72 1.73 13.35 -14.93
C LYS A 72 2.03 14.43 -15.99
N LEU A 73 1.17 14.54 -17.00
CA LEU A 73 1.15 15.68 -17.92
C LEU A 73 0.31 16.84 -17.31
N PRO A 74 0.56 18.11 -17.64
CA PRO A 74 0.01 19.25 -16.89
C PRO A 74 -1.53 19.24 -16.76
N SER A 75 -2.23 18.78 -17.78
CA SER A 75 -3.70 18.71 -17.84
C SER A 75 -4.31 17.39 -17.36
N GLU A 76 -3.51 16.34 -17.18
CA GLU A 76 -3.99 14.97 -16.95
C GLU A 76 -4.20 14.63 -15.47
N ASP A 77 -4.82 13.50 -15.13
CA ASP A 77 -4.97 13.04 -13.73
C ASP A 77 -3.92 11.95 -13.37
N LEU A 78 -3.96 11.41 -12.14
CA LEU A 78 -2.97 10.41 -11.67
C LEU A 78 -3.17 9.01 -12.24
N ASP A 79 -4.27 8.78 -12.95
CA ASP A 79 -4.55 7.59 -13.74
C ASP A 79 -3.83 7.59 -15.10
N VAL A 80 -3.39 8.76 -15.59
CA VAL A 80 -2.68 8.91 -16.86
C VAL A 80 -1.24 9.36 -16.58
N LEU A 81 -0.36 8.39 -16.33
CA LEU A 81 1.07 8.62 -16.08
C LEU A 81 1.92 8.17 -17.27
N VAL A 82 2.85 9.03 -17.67
CA VAL A 82 3.86 8.74 -18.69
C VAL A 82 5.11 8.19 -18.03
N SER A 83 5.57 7.02 -18.47
CA SER A 83 6.84 6.46 -18.01
C SER A 83 8.00 7.13 -18.73
N ILE A 84 8.99 7.61 -17.98
CA ILE A 84 10.18 8.23 -18.55
C ILE A 84 11.27 7.16 -18.64
N LYS A 85 11.81 6.93 -19.84
CA LYS A 85 12.83 5.90 -20.08
C LYS A 85 14.00 6.38 -20.93
N SER A 86 13.94 7.60 -21.44
CA SER A 86 14.94 8.18 -22.32
C SER A 86 15.08 9.69 -22.14
N ASP A 87 16.15 10.25 -22.68
CA ASP A 87 16.38 11.71 -22.71
C ASP A 87 15.29 12.43 -23.52
N GLU A 88 14.78 11.78 -24.57
CA GLU A 88 13.71 12.31 -25.41
C GLU A 88 12.40 12.45 -24.62
N ASP A 89 12.07 11.45 -23.80
CA ASP A 89 10.89 11.51 -22.92
C ASP A 89 10.98 12.69 -21.94
N ILE A 90 12.18 12.98 -21.42
CA ILE A 90 12.39 14.11 -20.50
C ILE A 90 12.11 15.42 -21.23
N LYS A 91 12.69 15.61 -22.42
CA LYS A 91 12.48 16.82 -23.23
C LYS A 91 11.00 17.01 -23.55
N ASN A 92 10.34 15.96 -24.02
CA ASN A 92 8.92 16.01 -24.37
C ASN A 92 8.05 16.43 -23.18
N VAL A 93 8.31 15.90 -21.98
CA VAL A 93 7.58 16.31 -20.78
C VAL A 93 7.89 17.75 -20.41
N ILE A 94 9.15 18.18 -20.45
CA ILE A 94 9.51 19.58 -20.14
C ILE A 94 8.83 20.55 -21.11
N ASP A 95 8.90 20.27 -22.42
CA ASP A 95 8.35 21.12 -23.46
C ASP A 95 6.82 21.21 -23.37
N GLU A 96 6.14 20.10 -23.05
CA GLU A 96 4.71 20.11 -22.82
C GLU A 96 4.31 20.96 -21.61
N TYR A 97 5.07 20.86 -20.52
CA TYR A 97 4.86 21.69 -19.33
C TYR A 97 5.11 23.17 -19.62
N ASP A 98 6.15 23.50 -20.38
CA ASP A 98 6.48 24.87 -20.76
C ASP A 98 5.42 25.47 -21.70
N ARG A 99 4.84 24.65 -22.59
CA ARG A 99 3.76 25.06 -23.49
C ARG A 99 2.43 25.32 -22.77
N VAL A 100 2.03 24.43 -21.85
CA VAL A 100 0.69 24.45 -21.25
C VAL A 100 0.65 25.19 -19.92
N SER A 101 1.74 25.09 -19.13
CA SER A 101 1.77 25.55 -17.74
C SER A 101 3.16 26.06 -17.34
N PRO A 102 3.66 27.12 -18.01
CA PRO A 102 5.02 27.61 -17.83
C PRO A 102 5.29 27.99 -16.37
N GLY A 103 6.46 27.61 -15.87
CA GLY A 103 6.88 27.88 -14.49
C GLY A 103 6.28 26.96 -13.41
N THR A 104 5.40 26.03 -13.78
CA THR A 104 4.91 25.01 -12.85
C THR A 104 5.91 23.86 -12.66
N LYS A 105 5.73 23.08 -11.60
CA LYS A 105 6.59 21.92 -11.29
C LYS A 105 6.05 20.69 -12.01
N ILE A 106 6.93 19.95 -12.66
CA ILE A 106 6.61 18.64 -13.23
C ILE A 106 6.23 17.70 -12.09
N ARG A 107 5.05 17.08 -12.15
CA ARG A 107 4.58 16.18 -11.09
C ARG A 107 5.01 14.76 -11.41
N ALA A 108 5.93 14.24 -10.61
CA ALA A 108 6.51 12.91 -10.77
C ALA A 108 6.09 11.97 -9.64
N LEU A 109 6.01 10.68 -9.96
CA LEU A 109 5.82 9.58 -9.03
C LEU A 109 6.95 8.58 -9.25
N LEU A 110 7.64 8.25 -8.17
CA LEU A 110 8.73 7.27 -8.17
C LEU A 110 8.23 5.95 -7.61
N PHE A 111 8.55 4.88 -8.32
CA PHE A 111 8.21 3.52 -7.95
C PHE A 111 9.49 2.71 -7.77
N PRO A 112 9.64 1.91 -6.71
CA PRO A 112 10.76 0.99 -6.60
C PRO A 112 10.88 0.13 -7.86
N ILE A 113 12.11 -0.10 -8.31
CA ILE A 113 12.36 -1.11 -9.33
C ILE A 113 12.23 -2.45 -8.61
N ASP A 114 11.12 -3.16 -8.81
CA ASP A 114 10.94 -4.50 -8.28
C ASP A 114 12.07 -5.38 -8.83
N SER A 115 12.96 -5.83 -7.97
CA SER A 115 13.90 -6.91 -8.28
C SER A 115 13.10 -8.21 -8.32
N SER A 116 12.41 -8.45 -9.42
CA SER A 116 11.71 -9.71 -9.68
C SER A 116 12.71 -10.84 -9.92
N LYS A 117 13.31 -11.32 -8.83
CA LYS A 117 13.60 -12.73 -8.61
C LYS A 117 12.93 -13.16 -7.32
N LYS A 118 11.59 -13.21 -7.32
CA LYS A 118 10.88 -14.15 -6.45
C LYS A 118 11.11 -15.54 -7.04
N ILE A 119 12.25 -16.14 -6.68
CA ILE A 119 12.39 -17.60 -6.74
C ILE A 119 11.43 -18.09 -5.66
N SER A 120 10.20 -18.45 -6.05
CA SER A 120 9.34 -19.26 -5.20
C SER A 120 10.18 -20.45 -4.72
N PRO A 121 10.22 -20.77 -3.42
CA PRO A 121 10.85 -22.02 -3.01
C PRO A 121 10.19 -23.16 -3.81
N PRO A 122 10.96 -24.12 -4.35
CA PRO A 122 10.36 -25.28 -4.99
C PRO A 122 9.40 -25.92 -3.97
N SER A 123 8.17 -26.18 -4.40
CA SER A 123 7.21 -26.95 -3.61
C SER A 123 7.92 -28.20 -3.13
N SER A 124 7.99 -28.39 -1.81
CA SER A 124 8.61 -29.56 -1.18
C SER A 124 8.12 -30.85 -1.87
N PRO A 125 8.98 -31.86 -2.06
CA PRO A 125 8.56 -33.12 -2.61
C PRO A 125 7.51 -33.75 -1.68
N VAL A 126 6.44 -34.26 -2.28
CA VAL A 126 5.45 -35.10 -1.61
C VAL A 126 6.15 -36.22 -0.85
N SER A 127 5.88 -36.36 0.45
CA SER A 127 6.37 -37.50 1.23
C SER A 127 5.49 -38.72 0.94
N CYS A 128 5.82 -39.47 -0.10
CA CYS A 128 5.28 -40.80 -0.33
C CYS A 128 6.14 -41.83 0.40
N PHE A 129 5.77 -42.15 1.65
CA PHE A 129 6.20 -43.38 2.31
C PHE A 129 4.95 -44.14 2.76
N ASP A 130 4.49 -45.04 1.88
CA ASP A 130 3.57 -46.11 2.25
C ASP A 130 4.38 -47.22 2.94
N PHE A 131 4.12 -47.45 4.23
CA PHE A 131 4.62 -48.63 4.92
C PHE A 131 3.65 -49.81 4.69
N PRO A 132 4.08 -50.92 4.07
CA PRO A 132 3.28 -52.14 4.06
C PRO A 132 3.29 -52.76 5.47
N SER A 133 2.13 -52.77 6.12
CA SER A 133 1.95 -53.46 7.39
C SER A 133 2.06 -54.97 7.18
N VAL A 134 3.15 -55.56 7.66
CA VAL A 134 3.42 -57.00 7.65
C VAL A 134 2.41 -57.77 8.51
N LEU A 135 1.98 -58.90 7.96
CA LEU A 135 1.02 -59.88 8.47
C LEU A 135 1.29 -60.34 9.91
N LYS A 136 0.24 -60.38 10.75
CA LYS A 136 0.24 -61.04 12.06
C LYS A 136 -0.01 -62.55 11.90
N PRO A 137 0.64 -63.44 12.69
CA PRO A 137 0.31 -64.87 12.68
C PRO A 137 -0.91 -65.19 13.56
N GLN A 138 -1.80 -66.04 13.04
CA GLN A 138 -2.90 -66.68 13.78
C GLN A 138 -2.39 -67.69 14.82
N ARG A 139 -2.99 -67.71 16.02
CA ARG A 139 -3.19 -68.95 16.80
C ARG A 139 -4.59 -69.02 17.43
N LYS A 140 -5.37 -69.92 16.83
CA LYS A 140 -6.53 -70.76 17.19
C LYS A 140 -7.33 -70.49 18.48
N ALA A 141 -8.65 -70.52 18.27
CA ALA A 141 -9.78 -70.47 19.21
C ALA A 141 -10.02 -71.79 19.97
N VAL A 142 -10.79 -71.73 21.08
CA VAL A 142 -11.88 -72.66 21.49
C VAL A 142 -12.77 -71.94 22.56
N PRO A 143 -14.08 -72.27 22.69
CA PRO A 143 -15.12 -71.27 22.94
C PRO A 143 -16.04 -71.53 24.16
N ASN A 144 -17.04 -70.63 24.25
CA ASN A 144 -18.39 -70.77 24.82
C ASN A 144 -18.59 -70.51 26.32
N THR A 145 -19.29 -69.42 26.62
CA THR A 145 -20.53 -69.50 27.42
C THR A 145 -21.48 -68.39 26.99
N ALA A 146 -22.67 -68.79 26.53
CA ALA A 146 -23.86 -67.94 26.39
C ALA A 146 -24.30 -67.52 27.82
N SER A 147 -25.04 -66.47 28.12
CA SER A 147 -26.28 -65.93 27.55
C SER A 147 -26.83 -64.99 28.65
N PHE A 148 -27.56 -63.89 28.41
CA PHE A 148 -29.02 -63.85 28.23
C PHE A 148 -29.50 -62.39 28.47
N TYR A 149 -30.47 -61.93 27.65
CA TYR A 149 -31.52 -60.89 27.83
C TYR A 149 -31.14 -59.56 28.52
N TYR A 150 -31.38 -58.35 27.98
CA TYR A 150 -32.60 -57.76 27.41
C TYR A 150 -32.29 -56.61 26.41
N ALA A 151 -33.33 -56.21 25.66
CA ALA A 151 -33.33 -55.34 24.48
C ALA A 151 -33.45 -53.81 24.79
N PRO A 152 -33.97 -52.92 23.89
CA PRO A 152 -33.19 -51.86 23.25
C PRO A 152 -33.74 -50.41 23.44
N GLN A 153 -33.05 -49.41 22.85
CA GLN A 153 -33.54 -48.04 22.54
C GLN A 153 -33.80 -47.12 23.78
N GLN A 154 -33.67 -45.80 23.79
CA GLN A 154 -33.63 -44.76 22.76
C GLN A 154 -33.13 -43.42 23.39
N CYS A 155 -32.84 -42.46 22.52
CA CYS A 155 -32.42 -41.08 22.79
C CYS A 155 -33.32 -40.28 23.75
N ALA A 156 -32.72 -39.41 24.58
CA ALA A 156 -33.16 -38.04 24.87
C ALA A 156 -32.19 -37.34 25.85
N ALA A 157 -31.70 -36.14 25.51
CA ALA A 157 -31.41 -35.07 26.49
C ALA A 157 -32.73 -34.29 26.73
N PRO A 158 -32.89 -33.36 27.70
CA PRO A 158 -31.92 -32.70 28.59
C PRO A 158 -32.45 -32.49 30.05
N ALA A 159 -31.72 -31.78 30.93
CA ALA A 159 -32.25 -30.76 31.86
C ALA A 159 -31.16 -30.24 32.83
N ASP A 160 -30.95 -28.92 32.82
CA ASP A 160 -30.65 -28.04 33.97
C ASP A 160 -30.34 -26.66 33.36
N GLY A 161 -31.04 -25.55 33.58
CA GLY A 161 -31.86 -25.16 34.72
C GLY A 161 -31.29 -23.84 35.27
N TYR A 162 -31.73 -22.68 34.78
CA TYR A 162 -31.73 -21.44 35.57
C TYR A 162 -32.70 -20.37 35.04
N HIS A 163 -33.15 -19.55 35.99
CA HIS A 163 -34.32 -18.68 35.95
C HIS A 163 -34.14 -17.39 35.13
N ILE A 164 -35.29 -16.92 34.60
CA ILE A 164 -35.52 -15.62 34.00
C ILE A 164 -35.95 -14.61 35.08
N THR A 165 -35.31 -13.45 35.14
CA THR A 165 -35.96 -12.21 35.59
C THR A 165 -35.68 -11.08 34.61
N ALA A 166 -36.76 -10.42 34.21
CA ALA A 166 -36.84 -9.36 33.21
C ALA A 166 -36.12 -8.07 33.64
N GLY A 167 -35.46 -7.42 32.68
CA GLY A 167 -34.81 -6.12 32.89
C GLY A 167 -34.48 -5.41 31.58
N LYS A 168 -35.40 -4.55 31.14
CA LYS A 168 -35.27 -3.38 30.25
C LYS A 168 -34.10 -3.32 29.26
N HIS A 169 -34.47 -3.40 27.98
CA HIS A 169 -33.69 -2.92 26.84
C HIS A 169 -33.21 -1.47 27.04
N HIS A 170 -31.90 -1.26 27.04
CA HIS A 170 -31.27 0.02 26.73
C HIS A 170 -30.19 -0.19 25.66
N CYS A 171 -30.43 0.36 24.48
CA CYS A 171 -29.46 0.44 23.40
C CYS A 171 -28.33 1.40 23.79
N TYR A 172 -27.11 0.92 23.94
CA TYR A 172 -25.92 1.80 23.96
C TYR A 172 -25.50 2.11 22.52
N LYS A 173 -25.84 3.32 22.07
CA LYS A 173 -25.14 4.00 20.96
C LYS A 173 -23.73 4.34 21.42
N GLY A 174 -22.72 3.77 20.79
CA GLY A 174 -21.34 4.26 20.85
C GLY A 174 -21.09 5.32 19.77
N ARG A 175 -20.74 6.56 20.16
CA ARG A 175 -19.64 7.38 19.57
C ARG A 175 -19.58 8.82 20.11
N SER A 176 -18.41 9.12 20.69
CA SER A 176 -17.53 10.29 20.46
C SER A 176 -18.04 11.72 20.73
N PRO A 177 -17.48 12.42 21.76
CA PRO A 177 -17.66 13.86 21.93
C PRO A 177 -16.89 14.65 20.85
N ARG A 178 -17.58 15.59 20.20
CA ARG A 178 -16.99 16.61 19.33
C ARG A 178 -16.43 17.72 20.21
N HIS A 179 -15.11 17.91 20.23
CA HIS A 179 -14.52 19.16 20.72
C HIS A 179 -14.57 20.19 19.58
N LEU A 180 -15.45 21.18 19.74
CA LEU A 180 -15.47 22.42 18.98
C LEU A 180 -14.43 23.37 19.59
N TYR A 181 -13.47 23.84 18.79
CA TYR A 181 -12.64 24.99 19.15
C TYR A 181 -13.39 26.28 18.74
N PRO A 182 -13.52 27.30 19.62
CA PRO A 182 -14.01 28.60 19.22
C PRO A 182 -12.95 29.40 18.45
N VAL A 183 -13.38 30.04 17.37
CA VAL A 183 -12.61 31.01 16.57
C VAL A 183 -12.59 32.36 17.32
N PRO A 184 -11.45 33.02 17.55
CA PRO A 184 -11.44 34.38 18.08
C PRO A 184 -11.77 35.40 16.97
N TYR A 185 -12.79 36.19 17.25
CA TYR A 185 -13.29 37.31 16.47
C TYR A 185 -12.31 38.49 16.60
N TRP A 186 -11.73 38.95 15.49
CA TRP A 186 -10.93 40.18 15.48
C TRP A 186 -11.87 41.39 15.43
N ASN A 187 -11.94 42.13 16.54
CA ASN A 187 -12.60 43.43 16.59
C ASN A 187 -11.74 44.49 15.90
N TYR A 188 -12.36 45.25 14.99
CA TYR A 188 -11.85 46.51 14.47
C TYR A 188 -11.77 47.53 15.61
N CYS A 189 -10.56 48.04 15.91
CA CYS A 189 -10.39 49.23 16.73
C CYS A 189 -10.52 50.48 15.84
N HIS A 190 -11.57 51.25 16.10
CA HIS A 190 -11.72 52.65 15.68
C HIS A 190 -11.35 53.54 16.88
N SER A 191 -10.39 54.43 16.71
CA SER A 191 -10.07 55.62 17.55
C SER A 191 -8.88 56.30 16.87
N HIS A 192 -8.77 57.60 16.67
CA HIS A 192 -9.61 58.76 16.96
C HIS A 192 -9.14 59.90 16.05
#